data_AF-A0A1V5GC00-F1
#
_entry.id   AF-A0A1V5GC00-F1
#
_cell.length_a   1.000
_cell.length_b   1.000
_cell.length_c   1.000
_cell.angle_alpha   90.00
_cell.angle_beta   90.00
_cell.angle_gamma   90.00
#
_symmetry.space_group_name_H-M   'P 1'
#
loop_
_entity.id
_entity.type
_entity.pdbx_description
1 polymer ?
#
loop_
_entity_poly.entity_id
_entity_poly.type
_entity_poly.pdbx_seq_one_letter_code
_entity_poly.pdbx_strand_id
1 'polypeptide(L)'
;MQSMTAKNFFLTICFLGGTMLAAYGGWNYIWGRINFGNETLKAERLKAKGYTEYDSKELLQKIKKEKTNALIMFAAGTLLIYFVIAQISRSRNALKTYQIKNTTT
;
A
#
# COMPACT_ATOMS: atom_id res chain seq x y z
N MET A 1 13.68 21.02 -23.82
CA MET A 1 13.26 20.32 -22.59
C MET A 1 11.92 20.90 -22.17
N GLN A 2 10.82 20.14 -22.25
CA GLN A 2 9.52 20.62 -21.76
C GLN A 2 9.63 20.83 -20.25
N SER A 3 9.45 22.08 -19.81
CA SER A 3 9.39 22.43 -18.39
C SER A 3 8.31 21.56 -17.73
N MET A 4 8.73 20.61 -16.88
CA MET A 4 7.79 19.95 -15.99
C MET A 4 7.18 21.02 -15.10
N THR A 5 5.91 21.34 -15.34
CA THR A 5 5.15 22.23 -14.47
C THR A 5 5.22 21.67 -13.05
N ALA A 6 5.37 22.51 -12.01
CA ALA A 6 5.52 22.06 -10.62
C ALA A 6 4.47 21.01 -10.20
N LYS A 7 3.25 21.12 -10.72
CA LYS A 7 2.17 20.14 -10.57
C LYS A 7 2.54 18.71 -11.03
N ASN A 8 3.22 18.57 -12.17
CA ASN A 8 3.65 17.26 -12.70
C ASN A 8 4.78 16.66 -11.85
N PHE A 9 5.65 17.51 -11.29
CA PHE A 9 6.67 17.06 -10.34
C PHE A 9 6.04 16.52 -9.05
N PHE A 10 5.08 17.25 -8.46
CA PHE A 10 4.34 16.77 -7.28
C PHE A 10 3.56 15.49 -7.56
N LEU A 11 2.86 15.39 -8.70
CA LEU A 11 2.15 14.16 -9.10
C LEU A 11 3.09 12.96 -9.23
N THR A 12 4.29 13.17 -9.76
CA THR A 12 5.31 12.11 -9.91
C THR A 12 5.82 11.65 -8.54
N ILE A 13 6.09 12.58 -7.61
CA ILE A 13 6.47 12.24 -6.24
C ILE A 13 5.35 11.49 -5.53
N CYS A 14 4.10 11.94 -5.66
CA CYS A 14 2.94 11.24 -5.09
C CYS A 14 2.83 9.82 -5.66
N PHE A 15 2.99 9.64 -6.97
CA PHE A 15 2.95 8.32 -7.60
C PHE A 15 4.04 7.40 -7.05
N LEU A 16 5.29 7.89 -6.98
CA LEU A 16 6.43 7.16 -6.44
C LEU A 16 6.24 6.83 -4.95
N GLY A 17 5.76 7.77 -4.15
CA GLY A 17 5.47 7.56 -2.74
C GLY A 17 4.36 6.51 -2.55
N GLY A 18 3.32 6.55 -3.38
CA GLY A 18 2.24 5.58 -3.40
C GLY A 18 2.71 4.17 -3.77
N THR A 19 3.54 4.02 -4.81
CA THR A 19 4.10 2.73 -5.21
C THR A 19 5.06 2.16 -4.17
N MET A 20 5.90 3.00 -3.54
CA MET A 20 6.76 2.55 -2.44
C MET A 20 5.94 2.12 -1.21
N LEU A 21 4.91 2.87 -0.82
CA LEU A 21 4.02 2.48 0.28
C LEU A 21 3.30 1.17 -0.02
N ALA A 22 2.78 1.02 -1.24
CA ALA A 22 2.08 -0.19 -1.65
C ALA A 22 3.04 -1.39 -1.67
N ALA A 23 4.23 -1.26 -2.26
CA ALA A 23 5.21 -2.34 -2.29
C ALA A 23 5.66 -2.73 -0.87
N TYR A 24 6.00 -1.75 -0.04
CA TYR A 24 6.47 -1.99 1.33
C TYR A 24 5.37 -2.57 2.22
N GLY A 25 4.16 -1.99 2.18
CA GLY A 25 3.01 -2.50 2.93
C GLY A 25 2.60 -3.91 2.50
N GLY A 26 2.58 -4.16 1.19
CA GLY A 26 2.26 -5.48 0.63
C GLY A 26 3.29 -6.55 1.01
N TRP A 27 4.58 -6.23 0.90
CA TRP A 27 5.66 -7.14 1.30
C TRP A 27 5.59 -7.49 2.79
N ASN A 28 5.48 -6.49 3.67
CA ASN A 28 5.39 -6.72 5.11
C ASN A 28 4.11 -7.45 5.51
N TYR A 29 3.00 -7.23 4.80
CA TYR A 29 1.77 -7.97 5.03
C TYR A 29 1.91 -9.47 4.71
N ILE A 30 2.55 -9.80 3.58
CA ILE A 30 2.81 -11.21 3.19
C ILE A 30 3.79 -11.85 4.18
N TRP A 31 4.89 -11.17 4.48
CA TRP A 31 5.91 -11.66 5.39
C TRP A 31 5.35 -11.88 6.81
N GLY A 32 4.58 -10.92 7.32
CA GLY A 32 3.87 -11.04 8.59
C GLY A 32 2.87 -12.20 8.61
N ARG A 33 2.23 -12.53 7.47
CA ARG A 33 1.34 -13.71 7.36
C ARG A 33 2.12 -15.02 7.49
N ILE A 34 3.28 -15.11 6.82
CA ILE A 34 4.14 -16.31 6.86
C ILE A 34 4.67 -16.53 8.27
N ASN A 35 5.17 -15.47 8.92
CA ASN A 35 5.68 -15.56 10.28
C ASN A 35 4.57 -15.88 11.29
N PHE A 36 3.39 -15.28 11.15
CA PHE A 36 2.24 -15.63 12.00
C PHE A 36 1.88 -17.12 11.89
N GLY A 37 1.89 -17.68 10.68
CA GLY A 37 1.68 -19.12 10.46
C GLY A 37 2.75 -20.00 11.11
N ASN A 38 4.03 -19.61 11.00
CA ASN A 38 5.13 -20.34 11.62
C ASN A 38 5.12 -20.26 13.15
N GLU A 39 4.80 -19.10 13.70
CA GLU A 39 4.72 -18.85 15.16
C GLU A 39 3.50 -19.56 15.78
N THR A 40 2.37 -19.59 15.09
CA THR A 40 1.18 -20.37 15.54
C THR A 40 1.47 -21.87 15.56
N LEU A 41 2.10 -22.41 14.51
CA LEU A 41 2.55 -23.80 14.46
C LEU A 41 3.56 -24.14 15.57
N LYS A 42 4.49 -23.23 15.88
CA LYS A 42 5.41 -23.40 17.01
C LYS A 42 4.67 -23.39 18.35
N ALA A 43 3.71 -22.48 18.53
CA ALA A 43 2.92 -22.40 19.76
C ALA A 43 2.08 -23.67 19.99
N GLU A 44 1.43 -24.21 18.94
CA GLU A 44 0.71 -25.49 19.02
C GLU A 44 1.63 -26.65 19.40
N ARG A 45 2.83 -26.72 18.80
CA ARG A 45 3.83 -27.75 19.13
C ARG A 45 4.33 -27.65 20.58
N LEU A 46 4.49 -26.44 21.11
CA LEU A 46 4.91 -26.22 22.50
C LEU A 46 3.80 -26.54 23.50
N LYS A 47 2.56 -26.22 23.16
CA LYS A 47 1.37 -26.58 23.95
C LYS A 47 1.19 -28.10 24.03
N ALA A 48 1.41 -28.82 22.92
CA ALA A 48 1.42 -30.28 22.88
C ALA A 48 2.55 -30.91 23.74
N LYS A 49 3.60 -30.15 24.07
CA LYS A 49 4.72 -30.56 24.93
C LYS A 49 4.59 -30.10 26.38
N GLY A 50 3.46 -29.50 26.78
CA GLY A 50 3.18 -29.13 28.17
C GLY A 50 3.78 -27.80 28.66
N TYR A 51 4.32 -26.97 27.77
CA TYR A 51 4.87 -25.64 28.14
C TYR A 51 3.77 -24.57 28.23
N THR A 52 3.93 -23.62 29.15
CA THR A 52 2.91 -22.60 29.50
C THR A 52 2.62 -21.59 28.37
N GLU A 53 1.32 -21.36 28.14
CA GLU A 53 0.70 -20.67 27.01
C GLU A 53 0.87 -19.13 26.99
N TYR A 54 1.45 -18.53 28.04
CA TYR A 54 1.26 -17.11 28.37
C TYR A 54 2.07 -16.12 27.50
N ASP A 55 3.32 -16.44 27.11
CA ASP A 55 4.14 -15.57 26.24
C ASP A 55 3.69 -15.56 24.77
N SER A 56 3.02 -16.63 24.33
CA SER A 56 2.62 -16.78 22.93
C SER A 56 1.54 -15.79 22.48
N LYS A 57 0.65 -15.38 23.40
CA LYS A 57 -0.49 -14.50 23.08
C LYS A 57 -0.07 -13.05 22.87
N GLU A 58 0.93 -12.57 23.61
CA GLU A 58 1.43 -11.20 23.45
C GLU A 58 2.21 -11.03 22.14
N LEU A 59 3.04 -12.02 21.79
CA LEU A 59 3.74 -12.08 20.49
C LEU A 59 2.77 -12.13 19.32
N LEU A 60 1.72 -12.96 19.40
CA LEU A 60 0.69 -13.05 18.37
C LEU A 60 -0.08 -11.74 18.20
N GLN A 61 -0.34 -11.00 19.28
CA GLN A 61 -0.95 -9.66 19.20
C GLN A 61 -0.04 -8.64 18.51
N LYS A 62 1.26 -8.63 18.82
CA LYS A 62 2.24 -7.73 18.16
C LYS A 62 2.29 -8.01 16.66
N ILE A 63 2.40 -9.28 16.26
CA ILE A 63 2.41 -9.68 14.84
C ILE A 63 1.08 -9.30 14.15
N LYS A 64 -0.07 -9.46 14.83
CA LYS A 64 -1.38 -9.05 14.30
C LYS A 64 -1.47 -7.53 14.08
N LYS A 65 -0.92 -6.74 14.99
CA LYS A 65 -0.86 -5.27 14.88
C LYS A 65 0.06 -4.85 13.73
N GLU A 66 1.25 -5.43 13.62
CA GLU A 66 2.18 -5.17 12.52
C GLU A 66 1.58 -5.52 11.15
N LYS A 67 0.91 -6.68 11.05
CA LYS A 67 0.16 -7.08 9.86
C LYS A 67 -0.93 -6.07 9.50
N THR A 68 -1.66 -5.56 10.48
CA THR A 68 -2.72 -4.56 10.26
C THR A 68 -2.14 -3.24 9.77
N ASN A 69 -1.04 -2.78 10.38
CA ASN A 69 -0.33 -1.57 9.95
C ASN A 69 0.21 -1.71 8.52
N ALA A 70 0.78 -2.88 8.17
CA ALA A 70 1.25 -3.17 6.83
C ALA A 70 0.11 -3.17 5.80
N LEU A 71 -1.06 -3.71 6.16
CA LEU A 71 -2.25 -3.66 5.31
C LEU A 71 -2.75 -2.22 5.09
N ILE A 72 -2.75 -1.39 6.14
CA ILE A 72 -3.12 0.03 6.02
C ILE A 72 -2.14 0.77 5.11
N MET A 73 -0.83 0.51 5.23
CA MET A 73 0.17 1.10 4.33
C MET A 73 -0.03 0.66 2.88
N PHE A 74 -0.37 -0.62 2.65
CA PHE A 74 -0.71 -1.12 1.32
C PHE A 74 -1.95 -0.41 0.74
N ALA A 75 -3.02 -0.30 1.52
CA ALA A 75 -4.25 0.37 1.11
C ALA A 75 -4.03 1.87 0.84
N ALA A 76 -3.27 2.55 1.71
CA ALA A 76 -2.92 3.95 1.52
C ALA A 76 -2.10 4.16 0.24
N GLY A 77 -1.09 3.32 -0.01
CA GLY A 77 -0.28 3.39 -1.23
C GLY A 77 -1.10 3.18 -2.50
N THR A 78 -1.96 2.15 -2.53
CA THR A 78 -2.83 1.85 -3.68
C THR A 78 -3.86 2.95 -3.96
N LEU A 79 -4.47 3.52 -2.92
CA LEU A 79 -5.38 4.67 -3.06
C LEU A 79 -4.68 5.90 -3.63
N LEU A 80 -3.44 6.16 -3.20
CA LEU A 80 -2.66 7.30 -3.66
C LEU A 80 -2.27 7.17 -5.14
N ILE A 81 -1.89 5.96 -5.56
CA ILE A 81 -1.67 5.61 -6.98
C ILE A 81 -2.96 5.85 -7.79
N TYR A 82 -4.09 5.33 -7.32
CA TYR A 82 -5.37 5.47 -8.00
C TYR A 82 -5.77 6.94 -8.17
N PHE A 83 -5.60 7.75 -7.11
CA PHE A 83 -5.86 9.18 -7.14
C PHE A 83 -5.01 9.89 -8.20
N VAL A 84 -3.71 9.60 -8.27
CA VAL A 84 -2.82 10.18 -9.28
C VAL A 84 -3.27 9.81 -10.70
N ILE A 85 -3.59 8.53 -10.95
CA ILE A 85 -4.09 8.08 -12.26
C ILE A 85 -5.40 8.78 -12.63
N ALA A 86 -6.32 8.92 -11.67
CA ALA A 86 -7.59 9.60 -11.87
C ALA A 86 -7.40 11.10 -12.22
N GLN A 87 -6.47 11.77 -11.55
CA GLN A 87 -6.12 13.18 -11.85
C GLN A 87 -5.52 13.34 -13.25
N ILE A 88 -4.60 12.44 -13.65
CA ILE A 88 -4.02 12.45 -14.99
C ILE A 88 -5.11 12.22 -16.05
N SER A 89 -6.02 11.25 -15.81
CA SER A 89 -7.13 10.95 -16.70
C SER A 89 -8.07 12.16 -16.90
N ARG A 90 -8.45 12.83 -15.80
CA ARG A 90 -9.27 14.06 -15.86
C ARG A 90 -8.58 15.18 -16.63
N SER A 91 -7.29 15.42 -16.39
CA SER A 91 -6.54 16.45 -17.11
C SER A 91 -6.45 16.16 -18.62
N ARG A 92 -6.28 14.89 -19.02
CA ARG A 92 -6.27 14.50 -20.44
C ARG A 92 -7.64 14.67 -21.10
N ASN A 93 -8.72 14.34 -20.39
CA ASN A 93 -10.07 14.51 -20.92
C ASN A 93 -10.44 16.00 -21.09
N ALA A 94 -10.08 16.86 -20.14
CA ALA A 94 -10.29 18.30 -20.27
C ALA A 94 -9.57 18.87 -21.50
N LEU A 95 -8.29 18.51 -21.69
CA LEU A 95 -7.50 18.93 -22.87
C LEU A 95 -8.15 18.52 -24.19
N LYS A 96 -8.69 17.30 -24.29
CA LYS A 96 -9.42 16.85 -25.48
C LYS A 96 -10.67 17.70 -25.74
N THR A 97 -11.46 18.00 -24.71
CA THR A 97 -12.67 18.84 -24.84
C THR A 97 -12.33 20.26 -25.32
N TYR A 98 -11.25 20.86 -24.81
CA TYR A 98 -10.79 22.19 -25.26
C TYR A 98 -10.35 22.20 -26.73
N GLN A 99 -9.64 21.16 -27.19
CA GLN A 99 -9.22 21.10 -28.59
C GLN A 99 -10.38 20.93 -29.56
N ILE A 100 -11.39 20.11 -29.21
CA ILE A 100 -12.59 19.90 -30.03
C ILE A 100 -13.39 21.20 -30.21
N LYS A 101 -13.47 22.02 -29.15
CA LYS A 101 -14.20 23.29 -29.18
C LYS A 101 -13.52 24.34 -30.09
N ASN A 102 -12.19 24.30 -30.18
CA ASN A 102 -11.42 25.24 -31.02
C ASN A 102 -11.35 24.84 -32.50
N THR A 103 -11.66 23.58 -32.85
CA THR A 103 -11.70 23.12 -34.25
C THR A 103 -13.09 23.18 -34.89
N THR A 104 -14.13 23.49 -34.10
CA THR A 104 -15.53 23.58 -34.55
C THR A 104 -16.06 25.02 -34.64
N THR A 105 -15.20 26.01 -34.38
CA THR A 105 -15.40 27.45 -34.68
C THR A 105 -14.49 27.86 -35.82
#